data_AF-A0A6G3U9S0-F1
#
_entry.id   AF-A0A6G3U9S0-F1
#
_cell.length_a   1.000
_cell.length_b   1.000
_cell.length_c   1.000
_cell.angle_alpha   90.00
_cell.angle_beta   90.00
_cell.angle_gamma   90.00
#
_symmetry.space_group_name_H-M   'P 1'
#
loop_
_entity.id
_entity.type
_entity.pdbx_description
1 polymer ?
#
loop_
_entity_poly.entity_id
_entity_poly.type
_entity_poly.pdbx_seq_one_letter_code
_entity_poly.pdbx_strand_id
1 'polypeptide(L)'
;ADPDGAGTSPAAWELELAAVTEPPLEAAGATNAPREWNSASPEPVAGAARRRAGGVGFAQATPLGEGVWRDDIRPGATLFYKVPVDWGQQVSVTAELGSSSGTGKGFVAAALDLDLHNPARGPVADVRVSYDGGQKAGSLPALPPVAHANRHAAVGRVAAMRVAGSYYLVAHLAADVADDFGTGPVPLTLRIRLDGAAQYGPAYAGESVPEGVFGVTAADREAAAEGTDGDAAAMRVLAVSGFGAGSALLLGLGVWTVVARRRAASWRDGAV
;
A
#
# COMPACT_ATOMS: atom_id res chain seq x y z
N ALA A 1 6.56 5.65 31.38
CA ALA A 1 6.38 7.04 30.89
C ALA A 1 7.66 7.77 31.22
N ASP A 2 8.30 8.36 30.22
CA ASP A 2 9.49 9.21 30.38
C ASP A 2 9.03 10.59 30.90
N PRO A 3 9.29 10.93 32.17
CA PRO A 3 8.77 12.14 32.80
C PRO A 3 9.45 13.42 32.29
N ASP A 4 10.61 13.31 31.64
CA ASP A 4 11.43 14.47 31.28
C ASP A 4 11.24 14.92 29.82
N GLY A 5 10.52 14.12 29.01
CA GLY A 5 10.29 14.41 27.59
C GLY A 5 11.58 14.58 26.79
N ALA A 6 12.69 14.01 27.28
CA ALA A 6 14.00 14.15 26.68
C ALA A 6 13.99 13.48 25.29
N GLY A 7 13.92 14.30 24.23
CA GLY A 7 13.77 13.84 22.84
C GLY A 7 12.40 14.10 22.21
N THR A 8 11.46 14.72 22.93
CA THR A 8 10.19 15.17 22.35
C THR A 8 10.35 16.55 21.68
N SER A 9 9.88 16.67 20.43
CA SER A 9 9.87 17.96 19.74
C SER A 9 8.75 18.83 20.30
N PRO A 10 9.01 20.11 20.63
CA PRO A 10 7.98 21.06 21.04
C PRO A 10 7.10 21.54 19.88
N ALA A 11 7.40 21.12 18.64
CA ALA A 11 6.58 21.42 17.48
C ALA A 11 5.18 20.80 17.62
N ALA A 12 4.17 21.43 17.01
CA ALA A 12 2.83 20.87 16.93
C ALA A 12 2.88 19.49 16.24
N TRP A 13 2.27 18.48 16.85
CA TRP A 13 2.22 17.15 16.26
C TRP A 13 1.17 17.14 15.15
N GLU A 14 1.56 16.66 13.97
CA GLU A 14 0.60 16.32 12.94
C GLU A 14 -0.17 15.07 13.40
N LEU A 15 -1.50 15.15 13.36
CA LEU A 15 -2.39 14.08 13.80
C LEU A 15 -3.23 13.59 12.64
N GLU A 16 -3.17 12.28 12.38
CA GLU A 16 -4.12 11.61 11.51
C GLU A 16 -5.17 10.85 12.32
N LEU A 17 -6.44 11.13 12.05
CA LEU A 17 -7.58 10.37 12.58
C LEU A 17 -8.38 9.79 11.42
N ALA A 18 -8.71 8.50 11.53
CA ALA A 18 -9.61 7.83 10.61
C ALA A 18 -10.66 7.05 11.40
N ALA A 19 -11.92 7.24 11.04
CA ALA A 19 -13.04 6.43 11.52
C ALA A 19 -13.53 5.57 10.36
N VAL A 20 -13.60 4.26 10.58
CA VAL A 20 -14.09 3.31 9.57
C VAL A 20 -15.21 2.45 10.15
N THR A 21 -16.24 2.22 9.36
CA THR A 21 -17.40 1.40 9.71
C THR A 21 -17.57 0.28 8.70
N GLU A 22 -17.49 -0.97 9.17
CA GLU A 22 -17.81 -2.16 8.37
C GLU A 22 -19.33 -2.32 8.30
N PRO A 23 -19.92 -2.50 7.12
CA PRO A 23 -21.35 -2.74 7.00
C PRO A 23 -21.73 -4.11 7.61
N PRO A 24 -22.97 -4.28 8.08
CA PRO A 24 -23.44 -5.58 8.54
C PRO A 24 -23.48 -6.57 7.37
N LEU A 25 -23.51 -7.87 7.68
CA LEU A 25 -23.76 -8.89 6.66
C LEU A 25 -25.26 -8.99 6.31
N GLU A 26 -25.56 -9.34 5.07
CA GLU A 26 -26.93 -9.69 4.64
C GLU A 26 -27.47 -10.91 5.38
N ALA A 27 -26.59 -11.87 5.69
CA ALA A 27 -26.89 -13.07 6.44
C ALA A 27 -25.74 -13.43 7.38
N ALA A 28 -26.04 -14.17 8.45
CA ALA A 28 -25.01 -14.65 9.37
C ALA A 28 -23.98 -15.52 8.63
N GLY A 29 -22.71 -15.17 8.75
CA GLY A 29 -21.59 -15.94 8.20
C GLY A 29 -21.10 -17.05 9.12
N ALA A 30 -20.02 -17.72 8.71
CA ALA A 30 -19.35 -18.72 9.54
C ALA A 30 -18.84 -18.11 10.86
N THR A 31 -19.14 -18.78 11.98
CA THR A 31 -18.82 -18.32 13.34
C THR A 31 -17.53 -18.91 13.90
N ASN A 32 -16.78 -19.66 13.10
CA ASN A 32 -15.50 -20.24 13.45
C ASN A 32 -14.44 -19.81 12.45
N ALA A 33 -13.27 -19.38 12.94
CA ALA A 33 -12.14 -19.08 12.07
C ALA A 33 -11.63 -20.34 11.36
N PRO A 34 -11.08 -20.22 10.14
CA PRO A 34 -10.39 -21.31 9.46
C PRO A 34 -9.30 -21.91 10.34
N ARG A 35 -9.30 -23.23 10.49
CA ARG A 35 -8.32 -23.96 11.33
C ARG A 35 -7.07 -24.38 10.55
N GLU A 36 -7.21 -24.55 9.24
CA GLU A 36 -6.16 -25.04 8.35
C GLU A 36 -5.82 -23.97 7.32
N TRP A 37 -4.56 -23.55 7.33
CA TRP A 37 -3.95 -22.69 6.34
C TRP A 37 -2.43 -22.93 6.38
N ASN A 38 -1.72 -22.51 5.33
CA ASN A 38 -0.28 -22.71 5.28
C ASN A 38 0.44 -21.76 6.25
N SER A 39 0.71 -22.25 7.46
CA SER A 39 1.42 -21.49 8.49
C SER A 39 2.94 -21.66 8.45
N ALA A 40 3.49 -22.27 7.40
CA ALA A 40 4.93 -22.36 7.22
C ALA A 40 5.51 -20.96 7.03
N SER A 41 6.75 -20.75 7.52
CA SER A 41 7.47 -19.51 7.27
C SER A 41 7.61 -19.28 5.76
N PRO A 42 7.07 -18.19 5.22
CA PRO A 42 7.14 -17.90 3.80
C PRO A 42 8.59 -17.68 3.36
N GLU A 43 8.98 -18.22 2.21
CA GLU A 43 10.27 -17.88 1.61
C GLU A 43 10.23 -16.43 1.09
N PRO A 44 11.28 -15.62 1.33
CA PRO A 44 11.33 -14.27 0.79
C PRO A 44 11.30 -14.25 -0.75
N VAL A 45 10.64 -13.25 -1.33
CA VAL A 45 10.60 -13.07 -2.80
C VAL A 45 11.98 -12.70 -3.34
N ALA A 46 12.48 -13.48 -4.30
CA ALA A 46 13.70 -13.16 -5.05
C ALA A 46 13.42 -12.17 -6.20
N GLY A 47 14.45 -11.46 -6.65
CA GLY A 47 14.36 -10.56 -7.81
C GLY A 47 15.03 -9.22 -7.59
N ALA A 48 15.06 -8.41 -8.65
CA ALA A 48 15.62 -7.07 -8.64
C ALA A 48 14.72 -6.11 -7.87
N ALA A 49 15.31 -5.34 -6.96
CA ALA A 49 14.57 -4.36 -6.19
C ALA A 49 14.22 -3.12 -7.05
N ARG A 50 12.94 -2.72 -7.03
CA ARG A 50 12.47 -1.49 -7.67
C ARG A 50 12.40 -0.37 -6.65
N ARG A 51 12.93 0.80 -6.99
CA ARG A 51 12.87 1.96 -6.09
C ARG A 51 11.45 2.49 -5.96
N ARG A 52 11.04 2.75 -4.73
CA ARG A 52 9.76 3.39 -4.41
C ARG A 52 9.88 4.12 -3.07
N ALA A 53 9.65 5.43 -3.10
CA ALA A 53 9.71 6.25 -1.89
C ALA A 53 8.51 5.94 -1.00
N GLY A 54 8.72 5.87 0.32
CA GLY A 54 7.66 5.74 1.30
C GLY A 54 6.87 7.03 1.49
N GLY A 55 5.61 6.87 1.88
CA GLY A 55 4.74 7.95 2.31
C GLY A 55 5.10 8.47 3.70
N VAL A 56 4.51 9.59 4.08
CA VAL A 56 4.74 10.26 5.38
C VAL A 56 3.64 10.00 6.42
N GLY A 57 2.59 9.24 6.06
CA GLY A 57 1.46 8.90 6.93
C GLY A 57 0.53 7.88 6.27
N PHE A 58 -0.52 7.45 6.96
CA PHE A 58 -1.44 6.44 6.42
C PHE A 58 -2.24 6.98 5.22
N ALA A 59 -2.61 8.27 5.25
CA ALA A 59 -3.33 8.89 4.15
C ALA A 59 -2.49 8.97 2.86
N GLN A 60 -1.17 9.14 3.00
CA GLN A 60 -0.20 9.25 1.91
C GLN A 60 0.65 7.98 1.76
N ALA A 61 0.19 6.85 2.29
CA ALA A 61 0.93 5.60 2.24
C ALA A 61 1.12 5.14 0.80
N THR A 62 2.36 4.83 0.43
CA THR A 62 2.71 4.52 -0.95
C THR A 62 2.29 3.10 -1.33
N PRO A 63 1.57 2.90 -2.45
CA PRO A 63 1.10 1.57 -2.84
C PRO A 63 2.23 0.66 -3.33
N LEU A 64 2.29 -0.55 -2.76
CA LEU A 64 3.22 -1.62 -3.10
C LEU A 64 2.43 -2.87 -3.50
N GLY A 65 2.80 -3.47 -4.64
CA GLY A 65 2.32 -4.80 -5.04
C GLY A 65 3.26 -5.90 -4.59
N GLU A 66 3.02 -7.11 -5.08
CA GLU A 66 3.99 -8.20 -4.98
C GLU A 66 5.34 -7.81 -5.62
N GLY A 67 6.44 -8.25 -5.00
CA GLY A 67 7.79 -8.10 -5.51
C GLY A 67 8.80 -7.59 -4.48
N VAL A 68 9.90 -7.05 -4.98
CA VAL A 68 11.00 -6.51 -4.18
C VAL A 68 11.05 -4.99 -4.37
N TRP A 69 10.91 -4.25 -3.28
CA TRP A 69 10.83 -2.79 -3.26
C TRP A 69 11.96 -2.22 -2.42
N ARG A 70 12.56 -1.12 -2.87
CA ARG A 70 13.66 -0.47 -2.18
C ARG A 70 13.38 1.01 -1.93
N ASP A 71 13.72 1.46 -0.74
CA ASP A 71 13.84 2.86 -0.38
C ASP A 71 15.14 3.10 0.40
N ASP A 72 15.37 4.36 0.80
CA ASP A 72 16.49 4.79 1.62
C ASP A 72 15.94 5.54 2.85
N ILE A 73 15.92 4.86 4.00
CA ILE A 73 15.36 5.38 5.25
C ILE A 73 16.45 6.04 6.10
N ARG A 74 16.15 7.20 6.70
CA ARG A 74 17.08 7.89 7.61
C ARG A 74 16.82 7.50 9.06
N PRO A 75 17.84 7.48 9.94
CA PRO A 75 17.63 7.32 11.37
C PRO A 75 16.58 8.32 11.90
N GLY A 76 15.64 7.84 12.70
CA GLY A 76 14.51 8.59 13.23
C GLY A 76 13.33 8.78 12.27
N ALA A 77 13.44 8.32 11.01
CA ALA A 77 12.35 8.45 10.04
C ALA A 77 11.37 7.28 10.12
N THR A 78 10.11 7.56 9.76
CA THR A 78 9.06 6.56 9.57
C THR A 78 8.53 6.66 8.14
N LEU A 79 8.45 5.52 7.46
CA LEU A 79 7.96 5.41 6.09
C LEU A 79 6.68 4.57 6.05
N PHE A 80 5.70 5.04 5.27
CA PHE A 80 4.38 4.42 5.17
C PHE A 80 4.14 3.83 3.78
N TYR A 81 3.75 2.57 3.74
CA TYR A 81 3.37 1.85 2.53
C TYR A 81 2.01 1.17 2.71
N LYS A 82 1.35 0.84 1.61
CA LYS A 82 0.11 0.06 1.61
C LYS A 82 0.13 -1.03 0.56
N VAL A 83 -0.35 -2.22 0.93
CA VAL A 83 -0.43 -3.41 0.07
C VAL A 83 -1.90 -3.78 -0.09
N PRO A 84 -2.45 -3.82 -1.32
CA PRO A 84 -3.80 -4.33 -1.52
C PRO A 84 -3.82 -5.84 -1.32
N VAL A 85 -4.57 -6.31 -0.32
CA VAL A 85 -4.75 -7.74 -0.03
C VAL A 85 -6.23 -8.06 -0.11
N ASP A 86 -6.58 -8.92 -1.07
CA ASP A 86 -7.96 -9.30 -1.33
C ASP A 86 -8.43 -10.44 -0.42
N TRP A 87 -9.74 -10.68 -0.40
CA TRP A 87 -10.30 -11.85 0.26
C TRP A 87 -9.66 -13.14 -0.28
N GLY A 88 -9.34 -14.07 0.62
CA GLY A 88 -8.69 -15.33 0.28
C GLY A 88 -7.18 -15.24 0.05
N GLN A 89 -6.60 -14.04 0.01
CA GLN A 89 -5.15 -13.87 -0.15
C GLN A 89 -4.40 -13.84 1.18
N GLN A 90 -3.14 -14.28 1.15
CA GLN A 90 -2.18 -14.24 2.25
C GLN A 90 -1.04 -13.29 1.91
N VAL A 91 -0.74 -12.35 2.81
CA VAL A 91 0.39 -11.44 2.66
C VAL A 91 1.57 -11.92 3.50
N SER A 92 2.75 -11.94 2.88
CA SER A 92 4.02 -12.21 3.56
C SER A 92 5.01 -11.10 3.27
N VAL A 93 5.68 -10.59 4.31
CA VAL A 93 6.62 -9.47 4.18
C VAL A 93 7.93 -9.76 4.90
N THR A 94 9.03 -9.55 4.19
CA THR A 94 10.39 -9.53 4.74
C THR A 94 10.96 -8.13 4.58
N ALA A 95 11.47 -7.56 5.67
CA ALA A 95 12.19 -6.31 5.68
C ALA A 95 13.69 -6.57 5.75
N GLU A 96 14.47 -5.79 5.01
CA GLU A 96 15.93 -5.83 5.04
C GLU A 96 16.49 -4.42 5.21
N LEU A 97 17.42 -4.27 6.15
CA LEU A 97 18.33 -3.14 6.18
C LEU A 97 19.60 -3.53 5.43
N GLY A 98 19.99 -2.73 4.43
CA GLY A 98 21.27 -2.86 3.75
C GLY A 98 22.43 -2.42 4.64
N SER A 99 23.65 -2.80 4.25
CA SER A 99 24.86 -2.36 4.96
C SER A 99 25.03 -0.84 4.90
N SER A 100 25.53 -0.25 5.98
CA SER A 100 25.90 1.16 5.99
C SER A 100 27.25 1.35 5.31
N SER A 101 27.44 2.49 4.64
CA SER A 101 28.72 2.84 4.01
C SER A 101 29.76 3.38 5.00
N GLY A 102 29.41 3.49 6.28
CA GLY A 102 30.26 4.03 7.34
C GLY A 102 31.16 2.96 7.98
N THR A 103 32.19 3.40 8.70
CA THR A 103 33.08 2.54 9.49
C THR A 103 32.63 2.38 10.94
N GLY A 104 31.38 2.72 11.22
CA GLY A 104 30.75 2.64 12.54
C GLY A 104 30.87 1.25 13.14
N LYS A 105 31.13 1.18 14.45
CA LYS A 105 31.17 -0.07 15.20
C LYS A 105 30.19 0.07 16.36
N GLY A 106 29.13 -0.73 16.35
CA GLY A 106 28.04 -0.59 17.29
C GLY A 106 27.01 -1.70 17.16
N PHE A 107 25.98 -1.63 17.98
CA PHE A 107 24.83 -2.53 17.91
C PHE A 107 23.59 -1.82 18.41
N VAL A 108 22.61 -1.67 17.52
CA VAL A 108 21.31 -1.11 17.85
C VAL A 108 20.29 -2.25 17.87
N ALA A 109 19.78 -2.56 19.06
CA ALA A 109 18.69 -3.51 19.22
C ALA A 109 17.41 -2.91 18.63
N ALA A 110 16.63 -3.71 17.89
CA ALA A 110 15.38 -3.25 17.26
C ALA A 110 15.56 -1.96 16.42
N ALA A 111 16.66 -1.89 15.66
CA ALA A 111 16.99 -0.75 14.82
C ALA A 111 15.91 -0.44 13.79
N LEU A 112 15.37 -1.45 13.11
CA LEU A 112 14.19 -1.31 12.26
C LEU A 112 13.00 -1.98 12.95
N ASP A 113 11.92 -1.23 13.11
CA ASP A 113 10.61 -1.76 13.45
C ASP A 113 9.72 -1.71 12.21
N LEU A 114 9.09 -2.83 11.86
CA LEU A 114 8.13 -2.93 10.77
C LEU A 114 6.79 -3.42 11.32
N ASP A 115 5.83 -2.51 11.42
CA ASP A 115 4.45 -2.83 11.81
C ASP A 115 3.57 -3.09 10.59
N LEU A 116 2.75 -4.12 10.68
CA LEU A 116 1.63 -4.38 9.77
C LEU A 116 0.31 -3.97 10.44
N HIS A 117 -0.44 -3.09 9.78
CA HIS A 117 -1.79 -2.72 10.17
C HIS A 117 -2.80 -3.17 9.12
N ASN A 118 -4.01 -3.51 9.57
CA ASN A 118 -5.10 -3.87 8.68
C ASN A 118 -5.75 -2.61 8.05
N PRO A 119 -6.71 -2.78 7.11
CA PRO A 119 -7.43 -1.66 6.48
C PRO A 119 -8.12 -0.69 7.45
N ALA A 120 -8.48 -1.16 8.65
CA ALA A 120 -9.02 -0.34 9.73
C ALA A 120 -7.94 0.30 10.62
N ARG A 121 -6.67 0.31 10.18
CA ARG A 121 -5.48 0.77 10.91
C ARG A 121 -5.28 0.09 12.27
N GLY A 122 -5.85 -1.09 12.46
CA GLY A 122 -5.61 -1.92 13.65
C GLY A 122 -4.35 -2.76 13.51
N PRO A 123 -3.55 -2.96 14.59
CA PRO A 123 -2.31 -3.73 14.52
C PRO A 123 -2.59 -5.20 14.18
N VAL A 124 -1.75 -5.78 13.34
CA VAL A 124 -1.79 -7.20 12.93
C VAL A 124 -0.59 -7.93 13.51
N ALA A 125 0.62 -7.49 13.15
CA ALA A 125 1.88 -8.11 13.55
C ALA A 125 3.03 -7.12 13.34
N ASP A 126 4.15 -7.34 14.02
CA ASP A 126 5.38 -6.56 13.88
C ASP A 126 6.59 -7.48 13.67
N VAL A 127 7.68 -6.90 13.17
CA VAL A 127 9.02 -7.50 13.21
C VAL A 127 10.07 -6.44 13.51
N ARG A 128 10.92 -6.73 14.49
CA ARG A 128 12.04 -5.88 14.88
C ARG A 128 13.37 -6.49 14.43
N VAL A 129 14.20 -5.71 13.75
CA VAL A 129 15.50 -6.12 13.21
C VAL A 129 16.60 -5.34 13.92
N SER A 130 17.48 -6.05 14.62
CA SER A 130 18.68 -5.45 15.20
C SER A 130 19.75 -5.21 14.13
N TYR A 131 20.59 -4.18 14.32
CA TYR A 131 21.53 -3.71 13.32
C TYR A 131 22.93 -3.48 13.89
N ASP A 132 23.95 -3.95 13.17
CA ASP A 132 25.38 -3.84 13.53
C ASP A 132 26.21 -3.17 12.41
N GLY A 133 25.54 -2.51 11.46
CA GLY A 133 26.15 -1.91 10.27
C GLY A 133 26.20 -2.83 9.05
N GLY A 134 26.04 -4.15 9.23
CA GLY A 134 25.91 -5.12 8.15
C GLY A 134 24.47 -5.30 7.69
N GLN A 135 24.27 -5.95 6.54
CA GLN A 135 22.93 -6.29 6.06
C GLN A 135 22.20 -7.20 7.05
N LYS A 136 20.95 -6.86 7.38
CA LYS A 136 20.09 -7.60 8.30
C LYS A 136 18.68 -7.74 7.71
N ALA A 137 17.99 -8.80 8.10
CA ALA A 137 16.64 -9.06 7.64
C ALA A 137 15.77 -9.64 8.76
N GLY A 138 14.47 -9.36 8.68
CA GLY A 138 13.43 -9.96 9.52
C GLY A 138 12.15 -10.12 8.73
N SER A 139 11.39 -11.18 9.02
CA SER A 139 10.09 -11.41 8.38
C SER A 139 8.98 -11.32 9.41
N LEU A 140 7.83 -10.79 8.98
CA LEU A 140 6.61 -10.91 9.75
C LEU A 140 6.27 -12.39 9.99
N PRO A 141 5.59 -12.72 11.10
CA PRO A 141 5.10 -14.08 11.30
C PRO A 141 4.15 -14.48 10.17
N ALA A 142 3.99 -15.79 9.94
CA ALA A 142 3.00 -16.28 8.98
C ALA A 142 1.59 -15.80 9.37
N LEU A 143 0.82 -15.35 8.38
CA LEU A 143 -0.53 -14.80 8.53
C LEU A 143 -1.53 -15.63 7.73
N PRO A 144 -2.75 -15.85 8.25
CA PRO A 144 -3.78 -16.57 7.53
C PRO A 144 -4.28 -15.80 6.30
N PRO A 145 -4.99 -16.47 5.38
CA PRO A 145 -5.72 -15.78 4.33
C PRO A 145 -6.71 -14.80 4.93
N VAL A 146 -6.92 -13.67 4.25
CA VAL A 146 -7.94 -12.70 4.62
C VAL A 146 -9.32 -13.36 4.49
N ALA A 147 -10.02 -13.50 5.60
CA ALA A 147 -11.33 -14.15 5.64
C ALA A 147 -12.20 -13.52 6.72
N HIS A 148 -13.46 -13.24 6.40
CA HIS A 148 -14.38 -12.59 7.34
C HIS A 148 -14.50 -13.35 8.67
N ALA A 149 -14.50 -14.69 8.60
CA ALA A 149 -14.59 -15.60 9.75
C ALA A 149 -13.40 -15.49 10.71
N ASN A 150 -12.26 -14.91 10.29
CA ASN A 150 -11.10 -14.72 11.16
C ASN A 150 -11.44 -13.89 12.40
N ARG A 151 -12.48 -13.05 12.37
CA ARG A 151 -12.97 -12.29 13.53
C ARG A 151 -13.30 -13.14 14.77
N HIS A 152 -13.52 -14.44 14.58
CA HIS A 152 -13.80 -15.39 15.66
C HIS A 152 -12.54 -16.13 16.15
N ALA A 153 -11.36 -15.80 15.64
CA ALA A 153 -10.11 -16.41 16.07
C ALA A 153 -9.71 -15.91 17.47
N ALA A 154 -9.23 -16.83 18.32
CA ALA A 154 -8.69 -16.47 19.63
C ALA A 154 -7.34 -15.73 19.55
N VAL A 155 -6.59 -15.94 18.47
CA VAL A 155 -5.28 -15.32 18.26
C VAL A 155 -5.44 -13.95 17.60
N GLY A 156 -5.01 -12.88 18.27
CA GLY A 156 -5.22 -11.50 17.83
C GLY A 156 -4.79 -11.20 16.39
N ARG A 157 -3.57 -11.58 15.99
CA ARG A 157 -3.08 -11.40 14.61
C ARG A 157 -3.91 -12.13 13.56
N VAL A 158 -4.45 -13.30 13.90
CA VAL A 158 -5.36 -14.06 13.03
C VAL A 158 -6.67 -13.28 12.92
N ALA A 159 -7.24 -12.84 14.05
CA ALA A 159 -8.45 -12.03 14.07
C ALA A 159 -8.32 -10.67 13.39
N ALA A 160 -7.11 -10.14 13.28
CA ALA A 160 -6.84 -8.90 12.56
C ALA A 160 -6.94 -9.07 11.03
N MET A 161 -6.77 -10.29 10.50
CA MET A 161 -6.90 -10.65 9.08
C MET A 161 -8.35 -10.87 8.62
N ARG A 162 -9.28 -10.07 9.14
CA ARG A 162 -10.74 -10.27 8.98
C ARG A 162 -11.41 -9.43 7.90
N VAL A 163 -10.66 -8.55 7.25
CA VAL A 163 -11.16 -7.60 6.23
C VAL A 163 -10.16 -7.48 5.08
N ALA A 164 -10.64 -7.47 3.84
CA ALA A 164 -9.83 -7.15 2.67
C ALA A 164 -9.59 -5.64 2.55
N GLY A 165 -8.58 -5.24 1.78
CA GLY A 165 -8.30 -3.84 1.49
C GLY A 165 -6.81 -3.52 1.57
N SER A 166 -6.49 -2.26 1.88
CA SER A 166 -5.11 -1.79 2.05
C SER A 166 -4.55 -2.19 3.41
N TYR A 167 -3.59 -3.11 3.42
CA TYR A 167 -2.78 -3.41 4.60
C TYR A 167 -1.57 -2.47 4.64
N TYR A 168 -1.34 -1.81 5.77
CA TYR A 168 -0.31 -0.79 5.88
C TYR A 168 0.96 -1.35 6.49
N LEU A 169 2.08 -1.06 5.86
CA LEU A 169 3.42 -1.33 6.37
C LEU A 169 4.03 -0.02 6.85
N VAL A 170 4.36 0.04 8.14
CA VAL A 170 4.95 1.21 8.78
C VAL A 170 6.37 0.83 9.20
N ALA A 171 7.36 1.37 8.50
CA ALA A 171 8.77 1.09 8.74
C ALA A 171 9.40 2.26 9.49
N HIS A 172 9.85 2.02 10.72
CA HIS A 172 10.54 3.01 11.55
C HIS A 172 11.99 2.61 11.75
N LEU A 173 12.93 3.50 11.40
CA LEU A 173 14.34 3.34 11.73
C LEU A 173 14.65 4.12 13.01
N ALA A 174 15.13 3.45 14.05
CA ALA A 174 15.48 4.07 15.32
C ALA A 174 16.51 5.20 15.15
N ALA A 175 16.35 6.28 15.89
CA ALA A 175 17.26 7.43 15.86
C ALA A 175 18.69 7.04 16.31
N ASP A 176 18.81 6.11 17.26
CA ASP A 176 20.07 5.57 17.81
C ASP A 176 20.99 4.98 16.73
N VAL A 177 20.46 4.61 15.56
CA VAL A 177 21.29 4.20 14.41
C VAL A 177 22.24 5.32 13.99
N ALA A 178 21.87 6.58 14.18
CA ALA A 178 22.71 7.73 13.88
C ALA A 178 23.96 7.80 14.76
N ASP A 179 23.90 7.33 16.00
CA ASP A 179 24.97 7.47 16.99
C ASP A 179 26.20 6.65 16.57
N ASP A 180 25.97 5.42 16.13
CA ASP A 180 27.04 4.49 15.76
C ASP A 180 27.31 4.45 14.25
N PHE A 181 26.29 4.67 13.41
CA PHE A 181 26.38 4.45 11.95
C PHE A 181 26.17 5.71 11.11
N GLY A 182 25.94 6.87 11.75
CA GLY A 182 25.80 8.18 11.11
C GLY A 182 24.38 8.50 10.65
N THR A 183 24.13 9.78 10.35
CA THR A 183 22.81 10.32 9.98
C THR A 183 22.40 10.08 8.52
N GLY A 184 23.27 9.42 7.75
CA GLY A 184 23.02 9.09 6.35
C GLY A 184 21.86 8.09 6.19
N PRO A 185 21.22 8.05 5.01
CA PRO A 185 20.19 7.04 4.76
C PRO A 185 20.78 5.62 4.72
N VAL A 186 20.00 4.66 5.22
CA VAL A 186 20.25 3.22 5.15
C VAL A 186 19.29 2.61 4.13
N PRO A 187 19.76 1.75 3.20
CA PRO A 187 18.86 1.10 2.26
C PRO A 187 17.83 0.23 2.99
N LEU A 188 16.54 0.45 2.74
CA LEU A 188 15.44 -0.39 3.19
C LEU A 188 14.95 -1.20 2.00
N THR A 189 14.82 -2.53 2.14
CA THR A 189 14.18 -3.39 1.15
C THR A 189 12.97 -4.09 1.76
N LEU A 190 11.82 -4.02 1.09
CA LEU A 190 10.61 -4.76 1.44
C LEU A 190 10.35 -5.81 0.35
N ARG A 191 10.32 -7.08 0.75
CA ARG A 191 9.93 -8.20 -0.11
C ARG A 191 8.51 -8.59 0.25
N ILE A 192 7.60 -8.47 -0.71
CA ILE A 192 6.17 -8.69 -0.50
C ILE A 192 5.73 -9.84 -1.39
N ARG A 193 5.12 -10.86 -0.79
CA ARG A 193 4.44 -11.96 -1.48
C ARG A 193 2.95 -11.90 -1.20
N LEU A 194 2.14 -12.15 -2.23
CA LEU A 194 0.70 -12.37 -2.11
C LEU A 194 0.38 -13.78 -2.61
N ASP A 195 0.04 -14.68 -1.69
CA ASP A 195 -0.37 -16.05 -2.02
C ASP A 195 -1.90 -16.16 -2.05
N GLY A 196 -2.42 -17.12 -2.83
CA GLY A 196 -3.85 -17.37 -2.94
C GLY A 196 -4.56 -16.51 -3.99
N ALA A 197 -5.66 -17.05 -4.52
CA ALA A 197 -6.50 -16.34 -5.48
C ALA A 197 -7.42 -15.35 -4.75
N ALA A 198 -7.65 -14.19 -5.36
CA ALA A 198 -8.70 -13.27 -4.91
C ALA A 198 -10.06 -13.96 -4.97
N GLN A 199 -10.84 -13.78 -3.91
CA GLN A 199 -12.17 -14.36 -3.75
C GLN A 199 -13.21 -13.25 -3.60
N TYR A 200 -14.48 -13.59 -3.79
CA TYR A 200 -15.55 -12.68 -3.44
C TYR A 200 -15.58 -12.45 -1.93
N GLY A 201 -15.78 -11.20 -1.53
CA GLY A 201 -16.02 -10.84 -0.14
C GLY A 201 -17.34 -11.39 0.39
N PRO A 202 -17.58 -11.25 1.70
CA PRO A 202 -18.85 -11.62 2.28
C PRO A 202 -19.97 -10.73 1.73
N ALA A 203 -21.20 -11.23 1.73
CA ALA A 203 -22.37 -10.47 1.31
C ALA A 203 -22.69 -9.40 2.38
N TYR A 204 -22.26 -8.16 2.13
CA TYR A 204 -22.53 -7.01 2.98
C TYR A 204 -23.89 -6.38 2.65
N ALA A 205 -24.66 -6.05 3.68
CA ALA A 205 -25.90 -5.29 3.59
C ALA A 205 -25.61 -3.78 3.55
N GLY A 206 -24.94 -3.34 2.49
CA GLY A 206 -24.56 -1.94 2.26
C GLY A 206 -23.05 -1.74 2.07
N GLU A 207 -22.64 -0.48 2.06
CA GLU A 207 -21.25 -0.09 1.82
C GLU A 207 -20.53 0.30 3.13
N SER A 208 -19.21 0.20 3.12
CA SER A 208 -18.39 0.71 4.22
C SER A 208 -18.42 2.23 4.26
N VAL A 209 -18.11 2.78 5.44
CA VAL A 209 -17.89 4.22 5.59
C VAL A 209 -16.47 4.44 6.09
N PRO A 210 -15.58 5.13 5.35
CA PRO A 210 -15.72 5.53 3.95
C PRO A 210 -15.92 4.36 2.98
N GLU A 211 -16.44 4.66 1.79
CA GLU A 211 -16.67 3.66 0.74
C GLU A 211 -15.35 3.01 0.29
N GLY A 212 -15.41 1.73 -0.07
CA GLY A 212 -14.27 1.00 -0.65
C GLY A 212 -13.16 0.59 0.32
N VAL A 213 -13.26 0.86 1.62
CA VAL A 213 -12.19 0.55 2.60
C VAL A 213 -12.00 -0.96 2.80
N PHE A 214 -13.09 -1.75 2.75
CA PHE A 214 -13.05 -3.21 2.99
C PHE A 214 -13.07 -4.06 1.72
N GLY A 215 -12.38 -3.58 0.69
CA GLY A 215 -12.22 -4.28 -0.58
C GLY A 215 -11.00 -3.78 -1.37
N VAL A 216 -10.68 -4.47 -2.45
CA VAL A 216 -9.58 -4.09 -3.36
C VAL A 216 -10.14 -3.80 -4.74
N THR A 217 -10.00 -2.56 -5.19
CA THR A 217 -10.44 -2.12 -6.51
C THR A 217 -9.42 -2.45 -7.60
N ALA A 218 -9.82 -2.34 -8.87
CA ALA A 218 -8.87 -2.43 -9.98
C ALA A 218 -7.79 -1.33 -9.91
N ALA A 219 -8.20 -0.11 -9.51
CA ALA A 219 -7.31 1.03 -9.35
C ALA A 219 -6.25 0.79 -8.26
N ASP A 220 -6.61 0.12 -7.16
CA ASP A 220 -5.65 -0.23 -6.10
C ASP A 220 -4.58 -1.20 -6.60
N ARG A 221 -4.96 -2.20 -7.41
CA ARG A 221 -4.02 -3.17 -7.99
C ARG A 221 -3.09 -2.50 -9.00
N GLU A 222 -3.63 -1.60 -9.83
CA GLU A 222 -2.85 -0.81 -10.79
C GLU A 222 -1.88 0.13 -10.08
N ALA A 223 -2.35 0.89 -9.09
CA ALA A 223 -1.53 1.75 -8.25
C ALA A 223 -0.38 0.99 -7.57
N ALA A 224 -0.64 -0.22 -7.07
CA ALA A 224 0.37 -1.09 -6.47
C ALA A 224 1.40 -1.60 -7.50
N ALA A 225 0.97 -1.91 -8.71
CA ALA A 225 1.86 -2.33 -9.80
C ALA A 225 2.73 -1.17 -10.31
N GLU A 226 2.12 -0.02 -10.59
CA GLU A 226 2.76 1.15 -11.23
C GLU A 226 3.47 2.07 -10.25
N GLY A 227 3.00 2.17 -9.00
CA GLY A 227 3.55 3.05 -7.97
C GLY A 227 3.05 4.48 -8.03
N THR A 228 1.87 4.68 -8.58
CA THR A 228 1.19 5.97 -8.64
C THR A 228 0.11 6.02 -7.57
N ASP A 229 -0.07 7.15 -6.90
CA ASP A 229 -1.22 7.35 -6.04
C ASP A 229 -2.52 7.16 -6.83
N GLY A 230 -3.52 6.52 -6.21
CA GLY A 230 -4.79 6.17 -6.85
C GLY A 230 -5.51 7.40 -7.44
N ASP A 231 -5.34 8.57 -6.84
CA ASP A 231 -5.88 9.85 -7.34
C ASP A 231 -5.17 10.32 -8.61
N ALA A 232 -3.85 10.12 -8.71
CA ALA A 232 -3.07 10.40 -9.92
C ALA A 232 -3.39 9.41 -11.05
N ALA A 233 -3.65 8.14 -10.72
CA ALA A 233 -4.11 7.14 -11.67
C ALA A 233 -5.53 7.46 -12.19
N ALA A 234 -6.47 7.79 -11.30
CA ALA A 234 -7.82 8.23 -11.66
C ALA A 234 -7.79 9.50 -12.53
N MET A 235 -6.95 10.49 -12.17
CA MET A 235 -6.72 11.69 -12.97
C MET A 235 -6.10 11.40 -14.34
N ARG A 236 -5.22 10.39 -14.46
CA ARG A 236 -4.69 9.94 -15.76
C ARG A 236 -5.78 9.30 -16.63
N VAL A 237 -6.62 8.42 -16.06
CA VAL A 237 -7.73 7.81 -16.79
C VAL A 237 -8.74 8.88 -17.24
N LEU A 238 -9.06 9.85 -16.38
CA LEU A 238 -9.88 11.03 -16.70
C LEU A 238 -9.24 11.88 -17.80
N ALA A 239 -7.93 12.13 -17.76
CA ALA A 239 -7.23 12.89 -18.78
C ALA A 239 -7.25 12.17 -20.13
N VAL A 240 -6.94 10.87 -20.17
CA VAL A 240 -6.93 10.07 -21.39
C VAL A 240 -8.31 9.98 -22.03
N SER A 241 -9.36 9.78 -21.22
CA SER A 241 -10.75 9.75 -21.70
C SER A 241 -11.24 11.14 -22.16
N GLY A 242 -10.87 12.22 -21.46
CA GLY A 242 -11.22 13.59 -21.81
C GLY A 242 -10.59 14.08 -23.12
N PHE A 243 -9.31 13.81 -23.34
CA PHE A 243 -8.62 14.22 -24.57
C PHE A 243 -9.02 13.37 -25.79
N GLY A 244 -9.31 12.08 -25.60
CA GLY A 244 -9.74 11.19 -26.68
C GLY A 244 -11.07 11.62 -27.30
N ALA A 245 -12.08 11.91 -26.46
CA ALA A 245 -13.38 12.37 -26.92
C ALA A 245 -13.32 13.77 -27.55
N GLY A 246 -12.58 14.70 -26.94
CA GLY A 246 -12.41 16.06 -27.46
C GLY A 246 -11.74 16.10 -28.84
N SER A 247 -10.71 15.26 -29.06
CA SER A 247 -10.00 15.20 -30.33
C SER A 247 -10.86 14.61 -31.45
N ALA A 248 -11.67 13.59 -31.16
CA ALA A 248 -12.61 13.01 -32.13
C ALA A 248 -13.69 14.00 -32.57
N LEU A 249 -14.22 14.82 -31.63
CA LEU A 249 -15.17 15.88 -31.95
C LEU A 249 -14.58 16.95 -32.87
N LEU A 250 -13.34 17.38 -32.60
CA LEU A 250 -12.65 18.38 -33.44
C LEU A 250 -12.36 17.85 -34.85
N LEU A 251 -11.95 16.58 -34.96
CA LEU A 251 -11.76 15.94 -36.27
C LEU A 251 -13.09 15.79 -37.02
N GLY A 252 -14.16 15.36 -36.35
CA GLY A 252 -15.50 15.28 -36.93
C GLY A 252 -15.99 16.64 -37.43
N LEU A 253 -15.81 17.70 -36.64
CA LEU A 253 -16.17 19.06 -37.01
C LEU A 253 -15.33 19.60 -38.17
N GLY A 254 -14.03 19.29 -38.20
CA GLY A 254 -13.12 19.62 -39.29
C GLY A 254 -13.52 18.95 -40.61
N VAL A 255 -13.85 17.67 -40.58
CA VAL A 255 -14.37 16.94 -41.76
C VAL A 255 -15.69 17.53 -42.22
N TRP A 256 -16.62 17.80 -41.29
CA TRP A 256 -17.93 18.37 -41.62
C TRP A 256 -17.80 19.75 -42.29
N THR A 257 -16.94 20.63 -41.76
CA THR A 257 -16.73 21.96 -42.36
C THR A 257 -16.12 21.90 -43.76
N VAL A 258 -15.20 20.96 -44.02
CA VAL A 258 -14.65 20.73 -45.36
C VAL A 258 -15.73 20.22 -46.33
N VAL A 259 -16.56 19.26 -45.90
CA VAL A 259 -17.66 18.72 -46.73
C VAL A 259 -18.71 19.80 -47.01
N ALA A 260 -19.10 20.60 -46.01
CA ALA A 260 -20.06 21.69 -46.15
C ALA A 260 -19.54 22.77 -47.13
N ARG A 261 -18.26 23.14 -47.05
CA ARG A 261 -17.64 24.10 -47.97
C ARG A 261 -17.56 23.58 -49.42
N ARG A 262 -17.28 22.29 -49.62
CA ARG A 262 -17.25 21.67 -50.96
C ARG A 262 -18.64 21.62 -51.61
N ARG A 263 -19.70 21.38 -50.83
CA ARG A 263 -21.09 21.40 -51.33
C ARG A 263 -21.60 22.80 -51.65
N ALA A 264 -21.17 23.81 -50.90
CA ALA A 264 -21.50 25.21 -51.19
C ALA A 264 -20.80 25.75 -52.45
N ALA A 265 -19.59 25.25 -52.77
CA ALA A 265 -18.88 25.59 -54.00
C ALA A 265 -19.56 24.97 -55.24
N SER A 266 -20.05 23.72 -55.15
CA SER A 266 -20.77 23.07 -56.26
C SER A 266 -22.15 23.67 -56.56
N TRP A 267 -22.67 24.55 -55.71
CA TRP A 267 -23.93 25.27 -55.96
C TRP A 267 -23.73 26.61 -56.69
N ARG A 268 -22.50 27.16 -56.73
CA ARG A 268 -22.21 28.42 -57.44
C ARG A 268 -21.85 28.22 -58.91
N ASP A 269 -21.46 27.02 -59.31
CA ASP A 269 -21.17 26.68 -60.71
C ASP A 269 -22.42 26.20 -61.49
N GLY A 270 -23.61 26.24 -60.88
CA GLY A 270 -24.89 25.86 -61.50
C GLY A 270 -25.84 27.02 -61.81
N ALA A 271 -25.39 28.28 -61.66
CA ALA A 271 -26.17 29.47 -61.97
C ALA A 271 -25.45 30.34 -63.00
N VAL A 272 -25.46 29.89 -64.27
CA VAL A 272 -25.33 30.74 -65.47
C VAL A 272 -26.38 30.27 -66.47
#